data_AF-J9FHA8-F1
#
_entry.id   AF-J9FHA8-F1
#
_cell.length_a   1.000
_cell.length_b   1.000
_cell.length_c   1.000
_cell.angle_alpha   90.00
_cell.angle_beta   90.00
_cell.angle_gamma   90.00
#
_symmetry.space_group_name_H-M   'P 1'
#
loop_
_entity.id
_entity.type
_entity.pdbx_description
1 polymer ?
#
loop_
_entity_poly.entity_id
_entity_poly.type
_entity_poly.pdbx_seq_one_letter_code
_entity_poly.pdbx_strand_id
1 'polypeptide(L)' 'QIEIIEGEGGIKGELEEMGVVVVHAEGEKCARCWKYDSTVGSHSEHPDLCARCAAILEE' A
#
# COMPACT_ATOMS: atom_id res chain seq x y z
N GLN A 1 -1.25 -3.98 -1.74
CA GLN A 1 -1.02 -5.15 -0.87
C GLN A 1 -2.31 -5.94 -0.88
N ILE A 2 -2.25 -7.27 -0.83
CA ILE A 2 -3.43 -8.15 -0.75
C ILE A 2 -3.11 -9.17 0.33
N GLU A 3 -4.05 -9.40 1.23
CA GLU A 3 -3.95 -10.38 2.31
C GLU A 3 -5.19 -11.26 2.29
N ILE A 4 -5.01 -12.55 2.54
CA ILE A 4 -6.11 -13.51 2.67
C ILE A 4 -6.42 -13.65 4.16
N ILE A 5 -7.66 -13.35 4.52
CA ILE A 5 -8.16 -13.45 5.90
C ILE A 5 -9.37 -14.36 5.94
N GLU A 6 -9.50 -15.16 7.00
CA GLU A 6 -10.73 -15.91 7.30
C GLU A 6 -11.73 -15.00 8.02
N GLY A 7 -12.97 -14.91 7.55
CA GLY A 7 -14.00 -14.13 8.22
C GLY A 7 -15.26 -13.88 7.39
N GLU A 8 -16.28 -13.32 8.04
CA GLU A 8 -17.53 -12.89 7.39
C GLU A 8 -17.48 -11.38 7.13
N GLY A 9 -17.40 -10.97 5.86
CA GLY A 9 -17.42 -9.54 5.51
C GLY A 9 -17.10 -9.24 4.05
N GLY A 10 -17.36 -7.99 3.65
CA GLY A 10 -17.01 -7.47 2.32
C GLY A 10 -18.07 -7.66 1.24
N ILE A 11 -17.69 -7.34 0.01
CA ILE A 11 -18.50 -7.51 -1.19
C ILE A 11 -18.30 -8.93 -1.69
N LYS A 12 -19.39 -9.70 -1.81
CA LYS A 12 -19.36 -11.08 -2.33
C LYS A 12 -19.11 -11.07 -3.84
N GLY A 13 -18.16 -11.88 -4.28
CA GLY A 13 -17.89 -12.10 -5.71
C GLY A 13 -18.79 -13.17 -6.31
N GLU A 14 -18.53 -13.51 -7.57
CA GLU A 14 -19.21 -14.62 -8.28
C GLU A 14 -18.80 -16.01 -7.75
N LEU A 15 -17.64 -16.10 -7.10
CA LEU A 15 -17.21 -17.31 -6.39
C LEU A 15 -17.94 -17.40 -5.05
N GLU A 16 -18.69 -18.47 -4.87
CA GLU A 16 -19.27 -18.82 -3.59
C GLU A 16 -18.15 -18.90 -2.53
N GLU A 17 -18.42 -18.34 -1.35
CA GLU A 17 -17.48 -18.28 -0.21
C GLU A 17 -16.24 -17.38 -0.40
N MET A 18 -16.15 -16.60 -1.48
CA MET A 18 -15.11 -15.56 -1.64
C MET A 18 -15.69 -14.14 -1.60
N GLY A 19 -15.10 -13.32 -0.74
CA GLY A 19 -15.43 -11.90 -0.59
C GLY A 19 -14.21 -11.01 -0.70
N VAL A 20 -14.43 -9.74 -1.03
CA VAL A 20 -13.39 -8.70 -1.05
C VAL A 20 -13.75 -7.61 -0.04
N VAL A 21 -12.81 -7.30 0.84
CA VAL A 21 -12.89 -6.15 1.74
C VAL A 21 -11.87 -5.11 1.29
N VAL A 22 -12.30 -3.85 1.25
CA VAL A 22 -11.42 -2.72 0.99
C VAL A 22 -11.21 -1.96 2.29
N VAL A 23 -9.95 -1.84 2.70
CA VAL A 23 -9.53 -1.07 3.87
C VAL A 23 -8.57 0.04 3.44
N HIS A 24 -8.42 1.05 4.29
CA HIS A 24 -7.38 2.06 4.08
C HIS A 24 -6.00 1.40 4.14
N ALA A 25 -5.12 1.76 3.22
CA ALA A 25 -3.75 1.26 3.21
C ALA A 25 -2.93 1.87 4.36
N GLU A 26 -1.97 1.12 4.89
CA GLU A 26 -1.07 1.62 5.94
C GLU A 26 0.03 2.54 5.38
N GLY A 27 0.61 3.36 6.25
CA GLY A 27 1.68 4.30 5.91
C GLY A 27 1.16 5.60 5.30
N GLU A 28 2.03 6.28 4.57
CA GLU A 28 1.78 7.60 3.97
C GLU A 28 1.84 7.52 2.44
N LYS A 29 1.16 8.43 1.75
CA LYS A 29 1.17 8.49 0.28
C LYS A 29 2.51 9.02 -0.22
N CYS A 30 3.26 8.20 -0.94
CA CYS A 30 4.48 8.62 -1.63
C CYS A 30 4.17 9.67 -2.72
N ALA A 31 4.86 10.81 -2.71
CA ALA A 31 4.62 11.92 -3.64
C ALA A 31 4.94 11.56 -5.11
N ARG A 32 5.87 10.62 -5.35
CA ARG A 32 6.29 10.21 -6.70
C ARG A 32 5.43 9.12 -7.34
N CYS A 33 5.16 8.04 -6.62
CA CYS A 33 4.44 6.88 -7.18
C CYS A 33 3.00 6.73 -6.69
N TRP A 34 2.57 7.57 -5.75
CA TRP A 34 1.22 7.61 -5.17
C TRP A 34 0.75 6.33 -4.47
N LYS A 35 1.65 5.37 -4.25
CA LYS A 35 1.41 4.25 -3.36
C LYS A 35 1.50 4.71 -1.90
N TYR A 36 0.60 4.22 -1.05
CA TYR A 36 0.77 4.25 0.40
C TYR A 36 1.82 3.24 0.83
N ASP A 37 2.86 3.70 1.50
CA ASP A 37 4.00 2.88 1.87
C ASP A 37 4.53 3.34 3.24
N SER A 38 4.84 2.40 4.12
CA SER A 38 5.36 2.70 5.46
C SER A 38 6.80 3.21 5.45
N THR A 39 7.49 3.14 4.31
CA THR A 39 8.86 3.67 4.14
C THR A 39 8.90 5.12 3.68
N VAL A 40 7.76 5.78 3.47
CA VAL A 40 7.76 7.24 3.20
C VAL A 40 8.40 7.96 4.37
N GLY A 41 9.35 8.86 4.09
CA GLY A 41 10.12 9.57 5.11
C GLY A 41 11.39 8.87 5.59
N SER A 42 11.69 7.67 5.08
CA SER A 42 12.90 6.94 5.49
C SER A 42 14.20 7.54 4.93
N HIS A 43 14.14 8.32 3.85
CA HIS A 43 15.30 8.94 3.21
C HIS A 43 15.35 10.44 3.54
N SER A 44 16.45 10.91 4.15
CA SER A 44 16.55 12.29 4.64
C SER A 44 16.53 13.34 3.54
N GLU A 45 17.10 13.05 2.36
CA GLU A 45 17.09 14.00 1.22
C GLU A 45 15.76 13.96 0.45
N HIS A 46 14.94 12.93 0.69
CA HIS A 46 13.68 12.69 -0.01
C HIS A 46 12.56 12.30 0.98
N PRO A 47 12.18 13.20 1.91
CA PRO A 47 11.27 12.88 3.01
C PRO A 47 9.84 12.54 2.57
N ASP A 48 9.41 13.01 1.41
CA ASP A 48 8.06 12.73 0.89
C ASP A 48 7.99 11.48 -0.01
N LEU A 49 9.11 10.74 -0.13
CA LEU A 49 9.24 9.57 -1.00
C LEU A 49 9.40 8.29 -0.19
N CYS A 50 8.85 7.19 -0.72
CA CYS A 50 9.15 5.85 -0.23
C CYS A 50 10.56 5.42 -0.62
N ALA A 51 11.14 4.47 0.11
CA ALA A 51 12.52 4.01 -0.07
C ALA A 51 12.85 3.63 -1.52
N ARG A 52 11.93 2.94 -2.21
CA ARG A 52 12.09 2.59 -3.64
C ARG A 52 12.20 3.82 -4.54
N CYS A 53 11.38 4.84 -4.29
CA CYS A 53 11.35 6.05 -5.11
C CYS A 53 12.55 6.95 -4.83
N ALA A 54 13.05 6.99 -3.60
CA ALA A 54 14.29 7.67 -3.23
C ALA A 54 15.50 7.03 -3.94
N ALA A 55 15.65 5.71 -3.83
CA ALA A 55 16.77 4.97 -4.43
C ALA A 55 16.93 5.19 -5.96
N ILE A 56 15.83 5.32 -6.69
CA ILE A 56 15.87 5.58 -8.14
C ILE A 56 16.35 7.01 -8.48
N LEU A 57 16.25 7.97 -7.56
CA LEU A 57 16.74 9.34 -7.80
C LEU A 57 18.24 9.50 -7.52
N GLU A 58 18.85 8.52 -6.87
CA GLU A 58 20.28 8.51 -6.52
C GLU A 58 21.14 7.78 -7.55
N GLU A 59 20.51 7.27 -8.63
CA GLU A 59 21.16 6.66 -9.79
C GLU A 59 21.34 7.68 -10.93
#